data_AF-A0AA41VQJ1-F1
#
_entry.id   AF-A0AA41VQJ1-F1
#
_cell.length_a   1.000
_cell.length_b   1.000
_cell.length_c   1.000
_cell.angle_alpha   90.00
_cell.angle_beta   90.00
_cell.angle_gamma   90.00
#
_symmetry.space_group_name_H-M   'P 1'
#
loop_
_entity.id
_entity.type
_entity.pdbx_description
1 polymer ?
#
loop_
_entity_poly.entity_id
_entity_poly.type
_entity_poly.pdbx_seq_one_letter_code
_entity_poly.pdbx_strand_id
1 'polypeptide(L)' 'MSRHPEVLWAQRSDKVYLTVALPDAKNVSVKSEPQGLVSFSATGKEGEKFDFSLDEEESR' A
#
# COMPACT_ATOMS: atom_id res chain seq x y z
N MET A 1 -6.21 14.79 7.81
CA MET A 1 -6.73 13.52 8.33
C MET A 1 -6.35 12.46 7.32
N SER A 2 -5.32 11.66 7.58
CA SER A 2 -4.91 10.58 6.65
C SER A 2 -5.95 9.47 6.73
N ARG A 3 -6.66 9.22 5.64
CA ARG A 3 -7.61 8.11 5.57
C ARG A 3 -6.82 6.84 5.23
N HIS A 4 -7.12 5.77 5.96
CA HIS A 4 -6.55 4.45 5.68
C HIS A 4 -7.60 3.68 4.88
N PRO A 5 -7.29 3.25 3.65
CA PRO A 5 -8.20 2.45 2.88
C PRO A 5 -8.25 1.03 3.47
N GLU A 6 -9.27 0.25 3.13
CA GLU A 6 -9.23 -1.17 3.43
C GLU A 6 -8.11 -1.82 2.60
N VAL A 7 -7.15 -2.45 3.26
CA VAL A 7 -6.04 -3.14 2.62
C VAL A 7 -6.12 -4.62 2.96
N LEU A 8 -6.32 -5.43 1.93
CA LEU A 8 -6.27 -6.89 2.03
C LEU A 8 -4.92 -7.37 1.54
N TRP A 9 -4.36 -8.37 2.21
CA TRP A 9 -3.10 -8.98 1.82
C TRP A 9 -3.26 -10.49 1.60
N ALA A 10 -2.46 -11.02 0.68
CA ALA A 10 -2.34 -12.45 0.47
C ALA A 10 -0.90 -12.77 0.06
N GLN A 11 -0.34 -13.83 0.65
CA GLN A 11 1.02 -14.27 0.35
C GLN A 11 1.03 -15.60 -0.42
N ARG A 12 2.03 -15.73 -1.28
CA ARG A 12 2.45 -16.95 -1.97
C ARG A 12 3.93 -17.16 -1.65
N SER A 13 4.45 -18.34 -1.98
CA SER A 13 5.84 -18.70 -1.68
C SER A 13 6.88 -17.76 -2.29
N ASP A 14 6.53 -17.02 -3.35
CA ASP A 14 7.43 -16.12 -4.07
C ASP A 14 6.93 -14.66 -4.17
N LYS A 15 5.72 -14.36 -3.69
CA LYS A 15 5.06 -13.06 -3.93
C LYS A 15 4.09 -12.68 -2.81
N VAL A 16 3.96 -11.38 -2.55
CA VAL A 16 2.90 -10.80 -1.74
C VAL A 16 1.98 -9.97 -2.65
N TYR A 17 0.68 -10.17 -2.52
CA TYR A 17 -0.36 -9.40 -3.18
C TYR A 17 -1.03 -8.49 -2.17
N LEU A 18 -1.08 -7.19 -2.49
CA LEU A 18 -1.78 -6.18 -1.71
C LEU A 18 -2.93 -5.64 -2.54
N THR A 19 -4.14 -5.71 -1.99
CA THR A 19 -5.35 -5.18 -2.59
C THR A 19 -5.80 -3.99 -1.78
N VAL A 20 -5.73 -2.80 -2.38
CA VAL A 20 -6.12 -1.54 -1.74
C VAL A 20 -7.48 -1.14 -2.26
N ALA A 21 -8.50 -1.15 -1.40
CA ALA A 21 -9.86 -0.78 -1.75
C ALA A 21 -9.99 0.75 -1.81
N LEU A 22 -9.56 1.34 -2.93
CA LEU A 22 -9.61 2.78 -3.17
C LEU A 22 -10.34 3.09 -4.48
N PRO A 23 -11.62 3.54 -4.43
CA PRO A 23 -12.36 3.95 -5.62
C PRO A 23 -11.80 5.27 -6.18
N ASP A 24 -11.70 5.34 -7.52
CA ASP A 24 -11.17 6.49 -8.25
C ASP A 24 -9.74 6.90 -7.85
N ALA A 25 -8.87 5.92 -7.56
CA ALA A 25 -7.48 6.16 -7.22
C ALA A 25 -6.73 6.89 -8.36
N LYS A 26 -6.07 8.00 -8.00
CA LYS A 26 -5.24 8.82 -8.88
C LYS A 26 -3.83 8.96 -8.31
N ASN A 27 -2.86 9.26 -9.17
CA ASN A 27 -1.45 9.46 -8.78
C ASN A 27 -0.90 8.30 -7.94
N VAL A 28 -1.21 7.06 -8.32
CA VAL A 28 -0.72 5.87 -7.63
C VAL A 28 0.79 5.77 -7.81
N SER A 29 1.51 5.71 -6.70
CA SER A 29 2.97 5.58 -6.66
C SER A 29 3.34 4.48 -5.68
N VAL A 30 4.12 3.51 -6.15
CA VAL A 30 4.65 2.43 -5.33
C VAL A 30 6.16 2.51 -5.38
N LYS A 31 6.79 2.56 -4.21
CA LYS A 31 8.23 2.55 -4.04
C LYS A 31 8.61 1.32 -3.24
N SER A 32 9.48 0.51 -3.80
CA SER A 32 10.06 -0.66 -3.14
C SER A 32 11.54 -0.38 -2.90
N GLU A 33 11.94 -0.34 -1.63
CA GLU A 33 13.33 -0.22 -1.25
C GLU A 33 13.97 -1.61 -1.07
N PRO A 34 15.27 -1.79 -1.38
CA PRO A 34 15.97 -3.07 -1.23
C PRO A 34 15.97 -3.63 0.20
N GLN A 35 15.73 -2.77 1.20
CA GLN A 35 15.64 -3.14 2.61
C GLN A 35 14.33 -3.80 3.03
N GLY A 36 13.46 -4.17 2.07
CA GLY A 36 12.17 -4.81 2.36
C GLY A 36 11.08 -3.82 2.79
N LEU A 37 11.28 -2.53 2.51
CA LEU A 37 10.29 -1.49 2.77
C LEU A 37 9.52 -1.20 1.48
N VAL A 38 8.21 -1.42 1.51
CA VAL A 38 7.30 -1.06 0.40
C VAL A 38 6.41 0.08 0.83
N SER A 39 6.59 1.24 0.21
CA SER A 39 5.74 2.41 0.42
C SER A 39 4.77 2.60 -0.73
N PHE A 40 3.50 2.70 -0.41
CA PHE A 40 2.42 3.02 -1.33
C PHE A 40 1.90 4.44 -1.05
N SER A 41 1.57 5.18 -2.11
CA SER A 41 0.82 6.44 -2.01
C SER A 41 -0.15 6.59 -3.17
N ALA A 42 -1.34 7.13 -2.90
CA ALA A 42 -2.37 7.45 -3.87
C ALA A 42 -3.24 8.62 -3.43
N THR A 43 -3.99 9.19 -4.37
CA THR A 43 -5.03 10.20 -4.10
C THR A 43 -6.40 9.61 -4.41
N GLY A 44 -7.33 9.65 -3.46
CA GLY A 44 -8.70 9.18 -3.66
C GLY A 44 -9.59 10.20 -4.39
N LYS A 45 -10.86 9.81 -4.61
CA LYS A 45 -11.88 10.61 -5.31
C LYS A 45 -12.02 12.04 -4.78
N GLU A 46 -12.03 12.21 -3.46
CA GLU A 46 -12.23 13.50 -2.79
C GLU A 46 -10.93 14.31 -2.63
N GLY A 47 -9.85 13.92 -3.32
CA GLY A 47 -8.55 14.57 -3.19
C GLY A 47 -7.78 14.18 -1.92
N GLU A 48 -8.28 13.20 -1.19
CA GLU A 48 -7.64 12.69 0.03
C GLU A 48 -6.41 11.87 -0.31
N LYS A 49 -5.34 12.07 0.46
CA LYS A 49 -4.10 11.30 0.29
C LYS A 49 -4.17 10.04 1.14
N PHE A 50 -3.81 8.94 0.51
CA PHE A 50 -3.68 7.62 1.08
C PHE A 50 -2.23 7.20 0.95
N ASP A 51 -1.61 6.85 2.06
CA ASP A 51 -0.24 6.36 2.09
C ASP A 51 -0.10 5.30 3.17
N PHE A 52 0.69 4.27 2.87
CA PHE A 52 1.08 3.26 3.84
C PHE A 52 2.45 2.70 3.50
N SER A 53 3.17 2.25 4.51
CA SER A 53 4.44 1.55 4.36
C SER A 53 4.33 0.19 5.02
N LEU A 54 4.79 -0.83 4.31
CA LEU A 54 4.93 -2.19 4.80
C LEU A 54 6.40 -2.47 4.98
N ASP A 55 6.76 -2.94 6.17
CA ASP A 55 8.10 -3.34 6.51
C ASP A 55 8.11 -4.86 6.70
N GLU A 56 9.02 -5.57 6.03
CA GLU A 56 9.14 -7.03 6.10
C GLU A 56 9.65 -7.54 7.47
N GLU A 57 9.91 -6.67 8.47
CA GLU A 57 10.38 -7.07 9.81
C GLU A 57 9.29 -7.73 10.69
N GLU A 58 8.00 -7.70 10.33
CA GLU A 58 6.92 -8.30 11.15
C GLU A 58 6.65 -9.79 10.82
N SER A 59 7.70 -10.60 10.64
CA SER A 59 7.53 -12.06 10.38
C SER A 59 8.56 -12.95 11.09
N ARG A 60 9.20 -12.48 12.15
CA ARG A 60 10.08 -13.32 12.99
C ARG A 60 9.42 -13.81 14.27
#